data_AF-A0A4Q8TVD2-F1
#
_entry.id   AF-A0A4Q8TVD2-F1
#
_cell.length_a   1.000
_cell.length_b   1.000
_cell.length_c   1.000
_cell.angle_alpha   90.00
_cell.angle_beta   90.00
_cell.angle_gamma   90.00
#
_symmetry.space_group_name_H-M   'P 1'
#
loop_
_entity.id
_entity.type
_entity.pdbx_description
1 polymer ?
#
loop_
_entity_poly.entity_id
_entity_poly.type
_entity_poly.pdbx_seq_one_letter_code
_entity_poly.pdbx_strand_id
1 'polypeptide(L)'
;MTNKLSLRTKQCKSALFSSVFFALSLLAAMTFSSLAQAHQIKAAITTVFFNPRTENIEVMHRFNLHDAEHAVKALFDKHADIMDDATTQQAFADYVAGHFTLLNSEEKPLELAKVGYEVEGKHFWVYQETAVPPALEGLKIRHDALRDLWPAQINTLNIEGRGDIKTLTFADSVTLLEVSFKGEQDK
;
A
#
# COMPACT_ATOMS: atom_id res chain seq x y z
N MET A 1 23.67 -23.10 84.38
CA MET A 1 24.32 -21.90 83.79
C MET A 1 24.79 -22.22 82.37
N THR A 2 24.08 -21.65 81.40
CA THR A 2 24.40 -21.22 80.01
C THR A 2 25.66 -21.76 79.27
N ASN A 3 25.49 -22.35 78.07
CA ASN A 3 25.45 -21.69 76.74
C ASN A 3 26.14 -22.49 75.60
N LYS A 4 25.44 -22.79 74.49
CA LYS A 4 25.58 -22.10 73.19
C LYS A 4 24.78 -22.81 72.07
N LEU A 5 23.93 -22.01 71.43
CA LEU A 5 23.29 -22.27 70.13
C LEU A 5 24.33 -22.51 69.02
N SER A 6 24.00 -23.38 68.06
CA SER A 6 24.56 -23.33 66.70
C SER A 6 23.45 -23.50 65.68
N LEU A 7 23.04 -22.38 65.08
CA LEU A 7 22.25 -22.33 63.84
C LEU A 7 23.21 -22.56 62.66
N ARG A 8 22.90 -23.48 61.75
CA ARG A 8 23.50 -23.53 60.41
C ARG A 8 22.45 -23.34 59.31
N THR A 9 22.42 -22.10 58.85
CA THR A 9 22.00 -21.55 57.56
C THR A 9 22.08 -22.52 56.37
N LYS A 10 20.93 -22.86 55.77
CA LYS A 10 20.83 -23.55 54.46
C LYS A 10 19.86 -22.87 53.48
N GLN A 11 19.72 -21.55 53.52
CA GLN A 11 18.68 -20.87 52.73
C GLN A 11 19.13 -19.62 51.94
N CYS A 12 20.44 -19.44 51.72
CA CYS A 12 20.94 -18.27 50.98
C CYS A 12 21.41 -18.59 49.55
N LYS A 13 21.70 -19.86 49.20
CA LYS A 13 22.29 -20.19 47.89
C LYS A 13 21.25 -20.37 46.76
N SER A 14 20.09 -20.99 47.00
CA SER A 14 19.13 -21.30 45.92
C SER A 14 18.43 -20.06 45.35
N ALA A 15 18.13 -19.05 46.19
CA ALA A 15 17.52 -17.80 45.75
C ALA A 15 18.45 -16.98 44.83
N LEU A 16 19.75 -16.96 45.15
CA LEU A 16 20.77 -16.31 44.32
C LEU A 16 20.93 -16.97 42.95
N PHE A 17 20.90 -18.32 42.88
CA PHE A 17 20.96 -19.03 41.59
C PHE A 17 19.70 -18.78 40.74
N SER A 18 18.51 -18.81 41.33
CA SER A 18 17.25 -18.56 40.60
C SER A 18 17.17 -17.14 40.02
N SER A 19 17.59 -16.12 40.78
CA SER A 19 17.64 -14.73 40.29
C SER A 19 18.67 -14.50 39.18
N VAL A 20 19.83 -15.20 39.22
CA VAL A 20 20.82 -15.12 38.15
C VAL A 20 20.32 -15.80 36.88
N PHE A 21 19.67 -16.96 36.99
CA PHE A 21 19.06 -17.62 35.83
C PHE A 21 17.92 -16.78 35.23
N PHE A 22 17.11 -16.13 36.05
CA PHE A 22 16.05 -15.23 35.59
C PHE A 22 16.60 -13.94 34.96
N ALA A 23 17.67 -13.37 35.51
CA ALA A 23 18.34 -12.21 34.93
C ALA A 23 19.03 -12.56 33.60
N LEU A 24 19.61 -13.76 33.50
CA LEU A 24 20.27 -14.24 32.28
C LEU A 24 19.26 -14.59 31.19
N SER A 25 18.10 -15.17 31.54
CA SER A 25 17.01 -15.41 30.58
C SER A 25 16.37 -14.11 30.09
N LEU A 26 16.21 -13.12 30.97
CA LEU A 26 15.70 -11.79 30.59
C LEU A 26 16.68 -11.05 29.67
N LEU A 27 17.99 -11.13 29.95
CA LEU A 27 19.03 -10.54 29.11
C LEU A 27 19.10 -11.24 27.74
N ALA A 28 19.00 -12.57 27.70
CA ALA A 28 18.91 -13.31 26.45
C ALA A 28 17.67 -12.89 25.63
N ALA A 29 16.50 -12.80 26.24
CA ALA A 29 15.27 -12.35 25.58
C ALA A 29 15.39 -10.92 25.00
N MET A 30 16.07 -10.01 25.70
CA MET A 30 16.31 -8.64 25.20
C MET A 30 17.26 -8.59 23.99
N THR A 31 18.20 -9.53 23.86
CA THR A 31 19.11 -9.56 22.69
C THR A 31 18.45 -10.05 21.40
N PHE A 32 17.39 -10.88 21.48
CA PHE A 32 16.67 -11.40 20.31
C PHE A 32 15.70 -10.39 19.67
N SER A 33 15.30 -9.34 20.37
CA SER A 33 14.36 -8.33 19.85
C SER A 33 14.94 -7.43 18.74
N SER A 34 16.25 -7.48 18.50
CA SER A 34 16.95 -6.58 17.57
C SER A 34 16.94 -7.02 16.10
N LEU A 35 16.40 -8.21 15.78
CA LEU A 35 16.38 -8.74 14.41
C LEU A 35 15.08 -8.48 13.64
N ALA A 36 14.14 -7.73 14.21
CA ALA A 36 12.91 -7.34 13.51
C ALA A 36 13.18 -6.13 12.58
N GLN A 37 13.65 -6.39 11.37
CA GLN A 37 13.58 -5.40 10.29
C GLN A 37 12.13 -5.31 9.79
N ALA A 38 11.34 -4.44 10.41
CA ALA A 38 10.06 -4.01 9.84
C ALA A 38 10.36 -3.04 8.70
N HIS A 39 10.59 -3.54 7.49
CA HIS A 39 10.65 -2.69 6.31
C HIS A 39 9.28 -2.02 6.14
N GLN A 40 9.25 -0.68 6.06
CA GLN A 40 8.00 0.03 5.82
C GLN A 40 7.44 -0.40 4.45
N ILE A 41 6.26 -1.00 4.45
CA ILE A 41 5.57 -1.39 3.22
C ILE A 41 5.00 -0.13 2.58
N LYS A 42 5.39 0.14 1.33
CA LYS A 42 4.80 1.16 0.48
C LYS A 42 3.55 0.59 -0.19
N ALA A 43 2.50 1.40 -0.30
CA ALA A 43 1.26 0.96 -0.92
C ALA A 43 0.46 2.10 -1.56
N ALA A 44 -0.29 1.75 -2.60
CA ALA A 44 -1.32 2.59 -3.19
C ALA A 44 -2.63 1.81 -3.32
N ILE A 45 -3.75 2.52 -3.29
CA ILE A 45 -5.08 1.95 -3.58
C ILE A 45 -5.66 2.66 -4.79
N THR A 46 -6.15 1.89 -5.75
CA THR A 46 -6.87 2.39 -6.91
C THR A 46 -8.30 1.85 -6.88
N THR A 47 -9.28 2.71 -7.09
CA THR A 47 -10.66 2.27 -7.35
C THR A 47 -10.99 2.54 -8.80
N VAL A 48 -11.49 1.51 -9.49
CA VAL A 48 -12.09 1.59 -10.83
C VAL A 48 -13.59 1.41 -10.64
N PHE A 49 -14.33 2.51 -10.66
CA PHE A 49 -15.75 2.54 -10.38
C PHE A 49 -16.55 2.71 -11.67
N PHE A 50 -17.45 1.76 -11.94
CA PHE A 50 -18.43 1.90 -13.01
C PHE A 50 -19.62 2.70 -12.48
N ASN A 51 -19.68 4.00 -12.79
CA ASN A 51 -20.67 4.90 -12.25
C ASN A 51 -21.94 4.92 -13.13
N PRO A 52 -23.09 4.41 -12.66
CA PRO A 52 -24.31 4.35 -13.45
C PRO A 52 -24.98 5.73 -13.67
N ARG A 53 -24.56 6.76 -12.93
CA ARG A 53 -25.11 8.11 -13.05
C ARG A 53 -24.45 8.89 -14.19
N THR A 54 -23.15 8.72 -14.37
CA THR A 54 -22.35 9.42 -15.38
C THR A 54 -22.11 8.56 -16.62
N GLU A 55 -22.38 7.26 -16.55
CA GLU A 55 -22.05 6.27 -17.59
C GLU A 55 -20.54 6.21 -17.90
N ASN A 56 -19.73 6.64 -16.92
CA ASN A 56 -18.28 6.62 -16.97
C ASN A 56 -17.69 5.49 -16.11
N ILE A 57 -16.52 5.03 -16.52
CA ILE A 57 -15.54 4.38 -15.66
C ILE A 57 -14.72 5.49 -15.02
N GLU A 58 -14.83 5.63 -13.71
CA GLU A 58 -14.08 6.59 -12.89
C GLU A 58 -12.92 5.86 -12.22
N VAL A 59 -11.71 6.41 -12.33
CA VAL A 59 -10.49 5.84 -11.77
C VAL A 59 -9.93 6.81 -10.73
N MET A 60 -9.78 6.32 -9.51
CA MET A 60 -9.34 7.10 -8.35
C MET A 60 -8.12 6.44 -7.74
N HIS A 61 -6.95 7.04 -7.91
CA HIS A 61 -5.72 6.57 -7.29
C HIS A 61 -5.49 7.30 -5.97
N ARG A 62 -5.16 6.56 -4.91
CA ARG A 62 -4.88 7.09 -3.59
C ARG A 62 -3.49 6.67 -3.13
N PHE A 63 -2.63 7.65 -2.90
CA PHE A 63 -1.28 7.47 -2.38
C PHE A 63 -1.19 8.06 -0.98
N ASN A 64 -0.36 7.49 -0.11
CA ASN A 64 0.00 8.15 1.14
C ASN A 64 0.79 9.42 0.83
N LEU A 65 0.39 10.55 1.40
CA LEU A 65 0.94 11.86 1.05
C LEU A 65 2.43 11.99 1.40
N HIS A 66 2.89 11.38 2.49
CA HIS A 66 4.30 11.36 2.85
C HIS A 66 5.13 10.48 1.91
N ASP A 67 4.54 9.39 1.40
CA ASP A 67 5.20 8.61 0.35
C ASP A 67 5.21 9.37 -0.98
N ALA A 68 4.12 10.04 -1.34
CA ALA A 68 4.07 10.88 -2.53
C ALA A 68 5.10 12.03 -2.47
N GLU A 69 5.27 12.67 -1.30
CA GLU A 69 6.30 13.70 -1.05
C GLU A 69 7.73 13.17 -1.25
N HIS A 70 8.01 11.96 -0.78
CA HIS A 70 9.29 11.32 -1.06
C HIS A 70 9.46 10.97 -2.54
N ALA A 71 8.39 10.53 -3.19
CA ALA A 71 8.41 10.16 -4.59
C ALA A 71 8.69 11.36 -5.50
N VAL A 72 7.99 12.49 -5.33
CA VAL A 72 8.22 13.68 -6.16
C VAL A 72 9.64 14.21 -6.04
N LYS A 73 10.25 14.09 -4.85
CA LYS A 73 11.64 14.49 -4.62
C LYS A 73 12.64 13.60 -5.33
N ALA A 74 12.34 12.30 -5.40
CA ALA A 74 13.19 11.33 -6.07
C ALA A 74 13.02 11.36 -7.59
N LEU A 75 11.79 11.58 -8.08
CA LEU A 75 11.43 11.50 -9.49
C LEU A 75 11.70 12.81 -10.25
N PHE A 76 11.51 13.98 -9.62
CA PHE A 76 11.48 15.25 -10.32
C PHE A 76 12.57 16.22 -9.84
N ASP A 77 12.51 16.68 -8.60
CA ASP A 77 13.45 17.64 -8.02
C ASP A 77 13.54 17.46 -6.50
N LYS A 78 14.74 17.49 -5.92
CA LYS A 78 14.95 17.31 -4.47
C LYS A 78 14.22 18.34 -3.57
N HIS A 79 13.79 19.46 -4.15
CA HIS A 79 13.04 20.53 -3.51
C HIS A 79 11.55 20.56 -3.90
N ALA A 80 11.09 19.58 -4.70
CA ALA A 80 9.68 19.42 -5.01
C ALA A 80 8.86 19.30 -3.72
N ASP A 81 7.66 19.87 -3.73
CA ASP A 81 6.75 19.94 -2.59
C ASP A 81 5.33 19.57 -3.06
N ILE A 82 4.87 18.37 -2.73
CA ILE A 82 3.54 17.92 -3.16
C ILE A 82 2.41 18.54 -2.33
N MET A 83 2.72 19.13 -1.18
CA MET A 83 1.70 19.69 -0.28
C MET A 83 1.10 20.95 -0.87
N ASP A 84 1.96 21.88 -1.31
CA ASP A 84 1.55 23.26 -1.60
C ASP A 84 1.98 23.77 -2.99
N ASP A 85 2.77 23.01 -3.78
CA ASP A 85 3.14 23.41 -5.16
C ASP A 85 2.30 22.69 -6.23
N ALA A 86 1.42 23.45 -6.87
CA ALA A 86 0.55 22.96 -7.94
C ALA A 86 1.34 22.35 -9.12
N THR A 87 2.56 22.82 -9.39
CA THR A 87 3.40 22.27 -10.47
C THR A 87 3.86 20.86 -10.13
N THR A 88 4.36 20.67 -8.91
CA THR A 88 4.74 19.34 -8.38
C THR A 88 3.54 18.39 -8.36
N GLN A 89 2.37 18.87 -7.91
CA GLN A 89 1.14 18.07 -7.87
C GLN A 89 0.70 17.63 -9.27
N GLN A 90 0.71 18.54 -10.25
CA GLN A 90 0.41 18.22 -11.65
C GLN A 90 1.41 17.19 -12.21
N ALA A 91 2.71 17.38 -11.98
CA ALA A 91 3.74 16.47 -12.45
C ALA A 91 3.56 15.05 -11.88
N PHE A 92 3.21 14.96 -10.60
CA PHE A 92 2.91 13.68 -9.96
C PHE A 92 1.64 13.03 -10.52
N ALA A 93 0.58 13.80 -10.73
CA ALA A 93 -0.66 13.31 -11.34
C ALA A 93 -0.42 12.82 -12.78
N ASP A 94 0.39 13.52 -13.55
CA ASP A 94 0.77 13.14 -14.92
C ASP A 94 1.60 11.85 -14.94
N TYR A 95 2.53 11.72 -14.00
CA TYR A 95 3.29 10.49 -13.79
C TYR A 95 2.34 9.32 -13.48
N VAL A 96 1.46 9.45 -12.48
CA VAL A 96 0.51 8.38 -12.11
C VAL A 96 -0.35 7.98 -13.31
N ALA A 97 -0.89 8.95 -14.05
CA ALA A 97 -1.71 8.71 -15.23
C ALA A 97 -0.97 7.96 -16.35
N GLY A 98 0.35 8.15 -16.48
CA GLY A 98 1.19 7.41 -17.42
C GLY A 98 1.51 5.96 -16.99
N HIS A 99 1.36 5.66 -15.69
CA HIS A 99 1.64 4.37 -15.07
C HIS A 99 0.38 3.52 -14.80
N PHE A 100 -0.74 3.90 -15.42
CA PHE A 100 -2.00 3.20 -15.36
C PHE A 100 -2.63 3.08 -16.75
N THR A 101 -3.18 1.91 -17.08
CA THR A 101 -3.87 1.70 -18.35
C THR A 101 -5.01 0.73 -18.19
N LEU A 102 -6.18 1.07 -18.74
CA LEU A 102 -7.27 0.14 -18.98
C LEU A 102 -7.25 -0.31 -20.43
N LEU A 103 -7.31 -1.62 -20.65
CA LEU A 103 -7.42 -2.24 -21.96
C LEU A 103 -8.69 -3.07 -21.99
N ASN A 104 -9.37 -3.10 -23.13
CA ASN A 104 -10.46 -4.04 -23.34
C ASN A 104 -9.92 -5.48 -23.59
N SER A 105 -10.83 -6.44 -23.78
CA SER A 105 -10.48 -7.84 -24.06
C SER A 105 -9.66 -8.05 -25.34
N GLU A 106 -9.73 -7.11 -26.29
CA GLU A 106 -8.93 -7.09 -27.53
C GLU A 106 -7.59 -6.35 -27.38
N GLU A 107 -7.19 -6.01 -26.15
CA GLU A 107 -5.96 -5.25 -25.86
C GLU A 107 -5.93 -3.82 -26.41
N LYS A 108 -7.09 -3.26 -26.77
CA LYS A 108 -7.21 -1.85 -27.16
C LYS A 108 -7.31 -0.97 -25.91
N PRO A 109 -6.51 0.10 -25.81
CA PRO A 109 -6.64 1.07 -24.72
C PRO A 109 -8.01 1.73 -24.68
N LEU A 110 -8.53 1.89 -23.46
CA LEU A 110 -9.58 2.85 -23.16
C LEU A 110 -8.89 4.16 -22.79
N GLU A 111 -9.04 5.18 -23.64
CA GLU A 111 -8.40 6.48 -23.44
C GLU A 111 -8.96 7.18 -22.21
N LEU A 112 -8.14 7.29 -21.17
CA LEU A 112 -8.51 7.89 -19.89
C LEU A 112 -8.23 9.40 -19.90
N ALA A 113 -9.28 10.20 -19.83
CA ALA A 113 -9.17 11.63 -19.60
C ALA A 113 -8.67 11.91 -18.18
N LYS A 114 -7.75 12.86 -18.04
CA LYS A 114 -7.30 13.35 -16.72
C LYS A 114 -8.35 14.32 -16.19
N VAL A 115 -8.95 14.00 -15.05
CA VAL A 115 -10.01 14.82 -14.44
C VAL A 115 -9.41 15.84 -13.46
N GLY A 116 -8.47 15.39 -12.63
CA GLY A 116 -7.84 16.25 -11.64
C GLY A 116 -7.05 15.47 -10.61
N TYR A 117 -6.62 16.16 -9.57
CA TYR A 117 -5.90 15.63 -8.43
C TYR A 117 -6.15 16.53 -7.22
N GLU A 118 -5.95 16.00 -6.02
CA GLU A 118 -6.05 16.80 -4.80
C GLU A 118 -5.25 16.20 -3.64
N VAL A 119 -4.89 17.07 -2.70
CA VAL A 119 -4.40 16.68 -1.38
C VAL A 119 -5.61 16.64 -0.45
N GLU A 120 -5.91 15.46 0.10
CA GLU A 120 -7.00 15.30 1.06
C GLU A 120 -6.52 14.54 2.31
N GLY A 121 -6.44 15.27 3.42
CA GLY A 121 -5.97 14.74 4.69
C GLY A 121 -4.54 14.22 4.60
N LYS A 122 -4.36 12.89 4.65
CA LYS A 122 -3.06 12.22 4.58
C LYS A 122 -2.79 11.54 3.23
N HIS A 123 -3.58 11.87 2.21
CA HIS A 123 -3.49 11.24 0.91
C HIS A 123 -3.35 12.25 -0.22
N PHE A 124 -2.69 11.81 -1.27
CA PHE A 124 -2.74 12.45 -2.58
C PHE A 124 -3.62 11.61 -3.49
N TRP A 125 -4.57 12.26 -4.16
CA TRP A 125 -5.51 11.63 -5.06
C TRP A 125 -5.25 12.03 -6.51
N VAL A 126 -5.40 11.09 -7.43
CA VAL A 126 -5.36 11.34 -8.88
C VAL A 126 -6.60 10.73 -9.52
N TYR A 127 -7.27 11.51 -10.35
CA TYR A 127 -8.56 11.15 -10.94
C TYR A 127 -8.47 11.09 -12.46
N GLN A 128 -8.95 9.99 -13.03
CA GLN A 128 -9.12 9.81 -14.47
C GLN A 128 -10.50 9.25 -14.77
N GLU A 129 -11.00 9.43 -15.98
CA GLU A 129 -12.26 8.81 -16.40
C GLU A 129 -12.29 8.48 -17.89
N THR A 130 -13.18 7.57 -18.26
CA THR A 130 -13.56 7.31 -19.66
C THR A 130 -15.02 6.89 -19.71
N ALA A 131 -15.71 7.18 -20.81
CA ALA A 131 -17.03 6.60 -21.05
C ALA A 131 -16.96 5.07 -21.06
N VAL A 132 -18.00 4.41 -20.53
CA VAL A 132 -18.13 2.95 -20.62
C VAL A 132 -18.40 2.58 -22.10
N PRO A 133 -17.58 1.72 -22.74
CA PRO A 133 -17.84 1.34 -24.13
C PRO A 133 -19.10 0.46 -24.23
N PRO A 134 -19.81 0.46 -25.38
CA PRO A 134 -21.08 -0.26 -25.55
C PRO A 134 -21.01 -1.76 -25.25
N ALA A 135 -19.83 -2.36 -25.45
CA ALA A 135 -19.55 -3.73 -25.08
C ALA A 135 -18.25 -3.80 -24.29
N LEU A 136 -18.33 -4.32 -23.07
CA LEU A 136 -17.18 -4.57 -22.22
C LEU A 136 -17.34 -5.89 -21.47
N GLU A 137 -16.68 -6.94 -21.98
CA GLU A 137 -16.69 -8.27 -21.38
C GLU A 137 -15.73 -8.40 -20.20
N GLY A 138 -14.73 -7.53 -20.12
CA GLY A 138 -13.67 -7.57 -19.12
C GLY A 138 -12.71 -6.40 -19.30
N LEU A 139 -11.74 -6.29 -18.40
CA LEU A 139 -10.63 -5.35 -18.48
C LEU A 139 -9.31 -6.10 -18.30
N LYS A 140 -8.31 -5.72 -19.08
CA LYS A 140 -6.91 -5.95 -18.72
C LYS A 140 -6.36 -4.62 -18.20
N ILE A 141 -5.73 -4.65 -17.03
CA ILE A 141 -5.30 -3.45 -16.32
C ILE A 141 -3.80 -3.51 -16.13
N ARG A 142 -3.11 -2.48 -16.62
CA ARG A 142 -1.70 -2.24 -16.31
C ARG A 142 -1.60 -1.24 -15.18
N HIS A 143 -0.83 -1.56 -14.14
CA HIS A 143 -0.61 -0.64 -13.01
C HIS A 143 0.74 -0.87 -12.34
N ASP A 144 1.61 0.13 -12.41
CA ASP A 144 2.96 0.07 -11.84
C ASP A 144 3.46 1.38 -11.22
N ALA A 145 2.59 2.38 -11.04
CA ALA A 145 2.95 3.65 -10.40
C ALA A 145 3.74 3.45 -9.09
N LEU A 146 4.87 4.15 -8.99
CA LEU A 146 5.89 4.14 -7.93
C LEU A 146 6.65 2.83 -7.73
N ARG A 147 6.42 1.80 -8.55
CA ARG A 147 7.15 0.53 -8.44
C ARG A 147 8.48 0.52 -9.18
N ASP A 148 8.70 1.47 -10.06
CA ASP A 148 10.02 1.83 -10.58
C ASP A 148 10.93 2.42 -9.50
N LEU A 149 10.38 3.22 -8.58
CA LEU A 149 11.07 3.79 -7.43
C LEU A 149 11.18 2.81 -6.26
N TRP A 150 10.09 2.09 -5.96
CA TRP A 150 10.01 1.10 -4.89
C TRP A 150 9.50 -0.24 -5.41
N PRO A 151 10.39 -1.13 -5.90
CA PRO A 151 9.99 -2.42 -6.47
C PRO A 151 9.14 -3.31 -5.55
N ALA A 152 9.30 -3.17 -4.23
CA ALA A 152 8.53 -3.90 -3.22
C ALA A 152 7.16 -3.26 -2.89
N GLN A 153 6.81 -2.12 -3.50
CA GLN A 153 5.50 -1.49 -3.31
C GLN A 153 4.37 -2.39 -3.83
N ILE A 154 3.26 -2.40 -3.09
CA ILE A 154 2.03 -3.12 -3.46
C ILE A 154 0.97 -2.12 -3.90
N ASN A 155 0.48 -2.25 -5.12
CA ASN A 155 -0.68 -1.48 -5.59
C ASN A 155 -1.92 -2.38 -5.58
N THR A 156 -2.92 -2.03 -4.79
CA THR A 156 -4.19 -2.75 -4.73
C THR A 156 -5.24 -2.00 -5.53
N LEU A 157 -5.95 -2.70 -6.40
CA LEU A 157 -7.01 -2.13 -7.20
C LEU A 157 -8.34 -2.82 -6.92
N ASN A 158 -9.39 -2.03 -6.69
CA ASN A 158 -10.75 -2.52 -6.55
C ASN A 158 -11.57 -2.10 -7.77
N ILE A 159 -12.26 -3.06 -8.38
CA ILE A 159 -13.29 -2.80 -9.39
C ILE A 159 -14.65 -2.84 -8.71
N GLU A 160 -15.41 -1.76 -8.86
CA GLU A 160 -16.69 -1.54 -8.18
C GLU A 160 -17.77 -1.11 -9.20
N GLY A 161 -19.05 -1.22 -8.83
CA GLY A 161 -20.17 -0.75 -9.68
C GLY A 161 -20.66 -1.74 -10.74
N ARG A 162 -20.13 -2.97 -10.78
CA ARG A 162 -20.61 -4.07 -11.66
C ARG A 162 -20.87 -5.37 -10.89
N GLY A 163 -21.55 -5.27 -9.75
CA GLY A 163 -21.82 -6.42 -8.87
C GLY A 163 -20.85 -6.48 -7.69
N ASP A 164 -20.34 -7.67 -7.39
CA ASP A 164 -19.41 -7.87 -6.28
C ASP A 164 -18.06 -7.17 -6.55
N ILE A 165 -17.42 -6.67 -5.49
CA ILE A 165 -16.10 -6.03 -5.61
C ILE A 165 -15.08 -7.08 -6.07
N LYS A 166 -14.39 -6.78 -7.17
CA LYS A 166 -13.26 -7.59 -7.65
C LYS A 166 -11.96 -6.87 -7.32
N THR A 167 -11.04 -7.53 -6.62
CA THR A 167 -9.77 -6.93 -6.19
C THR A 167 -8.60 -7.55 -6.93
N LEU A 168 -7.70 -6.70 -7.44
CA LEU A 168 -6.45 -7.07 -8.08
C LEU A 168 -5.28 -6.52 -7.26
N THR A 169 -4.21 -7.30 -7.11
CA THR A 169 -3.03 -6.90 -6.36
C THR A 169 -1.81 -6.97 -7.26
N PHE A 170 -1.18 -5.82 -7.49
CA PHE A 170 0.03 -5.68 -8.29
C PHE A 170 1.25 -5.62 -7.36
N ALA A 171 2.01 -6.70 -7.33
CA ALA A 171 3.20 -6.88 -6.50
C ALA A 171 4.32 -7.58 -7.29
N ASP A 172 5.54 -7.57 -6.76
CA ASP A 172 6.73 -8.18 -7.37
C ASP A 172 6.95 -7.71 -8.82
N SER A 173 6.92 -8.63 -9.79
CA SER A 173 7.04 -8.33 -11.22
C SER A 173 5.70 -8.24 -11.96
N VAL A 174 4.56 -8.40 -11.27
CA VAL A 174 3.23 -8.42 -11.89
C VAL A 174 2.79 -6.99 -12.18
N THR A 175 2.70 -6.61 -13.46
CA THR A 175 2.28 -5.26 -13.87
C THR A 175 0.98 -5.26 -14.68
N LEU A 176 0.53 -6.42 -15.17
CA LEU A 176 -0.70 -6.59 -15.95
C LEU A 176 -1.55 -7.69 -15.32
N LEU A 177 -2.82 -7.39 -15.04
CA LEU A 177 -3.80 -8.33 -14.53
C LEU A 177 -5.10 -8.18 -15.32
N GLU A 178 -5.97 -9.17 -15.27
CA GLU A 178 -7.24 -9.16 -16.00
C GLU A 178 -8.43 -9.51 -15.11
N VAL A 179 -9.60 -9.01 -15.51
CA VAL A 179 -10.88 -9.28 -14.86
C VAL A 179 -11.97 -9.46 -15.92
N SER A 180 -12.87 -10.41 -15.69
CA SER A 180 -14.03 -10.68 -16.55
C SER A 180 -15.34 -10.27 -15.87
N PHE A 181 -16.27 -9.79 -16.67
CA PHE A 181 -17.62 -9.36 -16.30
C PHE A 181 -18.72 -10.27 -16.87
N LYS A 182 -18.36 -11.37 -17.57
CA LYS A 182 -19.35 -12.34 -18.07
C LYS A 182 -20.06 -13.02 -16.88
N GLY A 183 -21.36 -12.77 -16.75
CA GLY A 183 -22.24 -13.35 -15.73
C GLY A 183 -23.06 -12.34 -14.89
N GLU A 184 -22.82 -11.04 -15.02
CA GLU A 184 -23.43 -9.99 -14.17
C GLU A 184 -24.42 -9.06 -14.89
N GLN A 185 -24.73 -9.30 -16.18
CA GLN A 185 -25.72 -8.50 -16.93
C GLN A 185 -27.18 -8.93 -16.73
N ASP A 186 -27.44 -10.00 -15.96
CA ASP A 186 -28.77 -10.60 -15.79
C ASP A 186 -29.32 -10.55 -14.34
N LYS A 187 -28.97 -9.53 -13.54
CA LYS A 187 -29.56 -9.34 -12.21
C LYS A 187 -30.08 -7.93 -11.98
#